data_AF-A0AAU7FCZ9-F1
#
_entry.id   AF-A0AAU7FCZ9-F1
#
_cell.length_a   1.000
_cell.length_b   1.000
_cell.length_c   1.000
_cell.angle_alpha   90.00
_cell.angle_beta   90.00
_cell.angle_gamma   90.00
#
_symmetry.space_group_name_H-M   'P 1'
#
loop_
_entity.id
_entity.type
_entity.pdbx_description
1 polymer ?
#
loop_
_entity_poly.entity_id
_entity_poly.type
_entity_poly.pdbx_seq_one_letter_code
_entity_poly.pdbx_strand_id
1 'polypeptide(L)'
;MALLKREFKSIAPGEYSAKLPALAGVGEYALVFTVIVGEQSDLLETTLKVAKPVLTEEHASTSGTVRWWLGGGLAGIAALAFIVIRQRRSSGQSSGVTGVKA
;
A
#
# COMPACT_ATOMS: atom_id res chain seq x y z
N MET A 1 29.98 22.81 -23.68
CA MET A 1 28.71 22.82 -22.91
C MET A 1 27.56 22.95 -23.89
N ALA A 2 26.63 22.00 -23.91
CA ALA A 2 25.50 22.04 -24.84
C ALA A 2 24.38 22.92 -24.26
N LEU A 3 24.10 24.05 -24.90
CA LEU A 3 22.93 24.88 -24.62
C LEU A 3 21.69 24.16 -25.16
N LEU A 4 20.88 23.62 -24.25
CA LEU A 4 19.59 23.02 -24.60
C LEU A 4 18.60 24.14 -24.95
N LYS A 5 18.55 24.55 -26.21
CA LYS A 5 17.48 25.40 -26.73
C LYS A 5 16.21 24.53 -26.83
N ARG A 6 15.38 24.56 -25.79
CA ARG A 6 14.16 23.77 -25.69
C ARG A 6 12.95 24.69 -25.77
N GLU A 7 11.96 24.28 -26.54
CA GLU A 7 10.70 24.99 -26.70
C GLU A 7 9.80 24.72 -25.50
N PHE A 8 9.33 25.79 -24.87
CA PHE A 8 8.30 25.76 -23.83
C PHE A 8 6.94 25.82 -24.51
N LYS A 9 6.08 24.83 -24.25
CA LYS A 9 4.71 24.79 -24.75
C LYS A 9 3.76 25.37 -23.72
N SER A 10 2.96 26.36 -24.08
CA SER A 10 1.87 26.84 -23.22
C SER A 10 0.82 25.75 -23.02
N ILE A 11 0.41 25.53 -21.78
CA ILE A 11 -0.62 24.54 -21.39
C ILE A 11 -1.83 25.19 -20.71
N ALA A 12 -1.66 26.37 -20.11
CA ALA A 12 -2.69 27.23 -19.57
C ALA A 12 -2.18 28.69 -19.51
N PRO A 13 -3.03 29.69 -19.21
CA PRO A 13 -2.57 31.06 -19.02
C PRO A 13 -1.50 31.15 -17.93
N GLY A 14 -0.29 31.55 -18.31
CA GLY A 14 0.86 31.64 -17.39
C GLY A 14 1.57 30.30 -17.10
N GLU A 15 1.09 29.18 -17.64
CA GLU A 15 1.71 27.87 -17.45
C GLU A 15 2.38 27.36 -18.73
N TYR A 16 3.62 26.90 -18.58
CA TYR A 16 4.45 26.40 -19.65
C TYR A 16 5.09 25.06 -19.28
N SER A 17 5.19 24.16 -20.26
CA SER A 17 5.81 22.84 -20.10
C SER A 17 6.91 22.64 -21.14
N ALA A 18 8.06 22.14 -20.70
CA ALA A 18 9.16 21.72 -21.58
C ALA A 18 9.60 20.29 -21.24
N LYS A 19 9.95 19.51 -22.27
CA LYS A 19 10.54 18.17 -22.08
C LYS A 19 12.05 18.27 -22.02
N LEU A 20 12.61 17.89 -20.88
CA LEU A 20 14.05 17.96 -20.59
C LEU A 20 14.61 16.56 -20.31
N PRO A 21 14.75 15.70 -21.33
CA PRO A 21 15.21 14.31 -21.15
C PRO A 21 16.62 14.22 -20.55
N ALA A 22 17.45 15.27 -20.72
CA ALA A 22 18.77 15.36 -20.10
C ALA A 22 18.73 15.44 -18.56
N LEU A 23 17.59 15.83 -17.98
CA LEU A 23 17.37 15.94 -16.54
C LEU A 23 16.58 14.75 -15.97
N ALA A 24 16.35 13.70 -16.76
CA ALA A 24 15.56 12.54 -16.33
C ALA A 24 16.32 11.61 -15.37
N GLY A 25 17.65 11.75 -15.28
CA GLY A 25 18.48 10.96 -14.38
C GLY A 25 18.43 11.47 -12.95
N VAL A 26 18.81 10.59 -12.01
CA VAL A 26 19.06 10.98 -10.62
C VAL A 26 20.29 11.89 -10.59
N GLY A 27 20.18 13.03 -9.91
CA GLY A 27 21.28 13.98 -9.81
C GLY A 27 20.82 15.38 -9.37
N GLU A 28 21.79 16.28 -9.29
CA GLU A 28 21.55 17.70 -9.10
C GLU A 28 21.86 18.46 -10.38
N TYR A 29 20.96 19.34 -10.79
CA TYR A 29 21.04 20.09 -12.03
C TYR A 29 20.87 21.57 -11.75
N ALA A 30 21.89 22.37 -12.06
CA ALA A 30 21.77 23.82 -12.06
C ALA A 30 20.87 24.25 -13.23
N LEU A 31 19.83 25.01 -12.94
CA LEU A 31 18.87 25.53 -13.90
C LEU A 31 18.94 27.05 -13.90
N VAL A 32 19.01 27.63 -15.10
CA VAL A 32 18.93 29.06 -15.33
C VAL A 32 17.80 29.31 -16.30
N PHE A 33 16.85 30.15 -15.90
CA PHE A 33 15.71 30.55 -16.71
C PHE A 33 15.71 32.05 -16.91
N THR A 34 15.34 32.50 -18.11
CA THR A 34 15.04 33.91 -18.35
C THR A 34 13.55 34.04 -18.56
N VAL A 35 12.89 34.80 -17.70
CA VAL A 35 11.45 35.08 -17.79
C VAL A 35 11.29 36.46 -18.41
N ILE A 36 10.63 36.52 -19.56
CA ILE A 36 10.38 37.78 -20.28
C ILE A 36 8.88 38.04 -20.28
N VAL A 37 8.45 39.20 -19.77
CA VAL A 37 7.06 39.65 -19.75
C VAL A 37 7.00 41.09 -20.24
N GLY A 38 6.50 41.28 -21.47
CA GLY A 38 6.55 42.58 -22.14
C GLY A 38 8.01 43.05 -22.29
N GLU A 39 8.31 44.25 -21.78
CA GLU A 39 9.65 44.85 -21.79
C GLU A 39 10.50 44.46 -20.55
N GLN A 40 9.95 43.66 -19.64
CA GLN A 40 10.65 43.22 -18.43
C GLN A 40 11.30 41.86 -18.66
N SER A 41 12.52 41.70 -18.18
CA SER A 41 13.25 40.43 -18.17
C SER A 41 13.81 40.19 -16.78
N ASP A 42 13.66 38.96 -16.30
CA ASP A 42 14.25 38.49 -15.06
C ASP A 42 15.04 37.19 -15.29
N LEU A 43 16.13 37.02 -14.54
CA LEU A 43 16.99 35.85 -14.61
C LEU A 43 16.87 35.08 -13.28
N LEU A 44 16.36 33.85 -13.38
CA LEU A 44 16.12 32.98 -12.24
C LEU A 44 17.15 31.85 -12.23
N GLU A 45 17.85 31.70 -11.12
CA GLU A 45 18.80 30.61 -10.89
C GLU A 45 18.27 29.67 -9.81
N THR A 46 18.32 28.37 -10.06
CA THR A 46 17.89 27.36 -9.10
C THR A 46 18.60 26.03 -9.33
N THR A 47 18.41 25.09 -8.40
CA THR A 47 18.96 23.74 -8.50
C THR A 47 17.83 22.72 -8.40
N LEU A 48 17.65 21.93 -9.46
CA LEU A 48 16.74 20.80 -9.46
C LEU A 48 17.45 19.57 -8.89
N LYS A 49 16.91 19.02 -7.80
CA LYS A 49 17.36 17.74 -7.23
C LYS A 49 16.42 16.62 -7.64
N VAL A 50 16.91 15.67 -8.43
CA VAL A 50 16.18 14.46 -8.82
C VAL A 50 16.66 13.31 -7.95
N ALA A 51 15.86 12.95 -6.95
CA ALA A 51 16.17 11.86 -6.03
C ALA A 51 15.75 10.50 -6.61
N LYS A 52 16.41 9.42 -6.16
CA LYS A 52 15.91 8.06 -6.39
C LYS A 52 14.56 7.91 -5.69
N PRO A 53 13.55 7.28 -6.34
CA PRO A 53 12.34 6.90 -5.64
C PRO A 53 12.73 5.97 -4.50
N VAL A 54 12.37 6.34 -3.27
CA VAL A 54 12.46 5.43 -2.13
C VAL A 54 11.33 4.44 -2.31
N LEU A 55 11.67 3.19 -2.62
CA LEU A 55 10.73 2.09 -2.48
C LEU A 55 10.48 1.93 -0.99
N THR A 56 9.46 2.59 -0.48
CA THR A 56 8.95 2.28 0.86
C THR A 56 8.38 0.87 0.74
N GLU A 57 9.04 -0.12 1.35
CA GLU A 57 8.46 -1.46 1.47
C GLU A 57 7.12 -1.31 2.19
N GLU A 58 6.03 -1.53 1.45
CA GLU A 58 4.70 -1.70 2.02
C GLU A 58 4.74 -2.78 3.09
N HIS A 59 4.01 -2.55 4.18
CA HIS A 59 3.96 -3.40 5.36
C HIS A 59 3.69 -4.89 5.01
N ALA A 60 4.73 -5.71 4.98
CA ALA A 60 4.62 -7.16 4.94
C ALA A 60 4.20 -7.70 6.32
N SER A 61 2.95 -7.46 6.75
CA SER A 61 2.37 -8.09 7.97
C SER A 61 1.42 -9.25 7.66
N THR A 62 1.53 -9.85 6.48
CA THR A 62 0.67 -10.98 6.07
C THR A 62 0.90 -12.24 6.91
N SER A 63 2.08 -12.43 7.52
CA SER A 63 2.38 -13.68 8.25
C SER A 63 1.72 -13.76 9.64
N GLY A 64 1.52 -12.63 10.31
CA GLY A 64 0.91 -12.58 11.66
C GLY A 64 -0.60 -12.79 11.62
N THR A 65 -1.27 -12.12 10.68
CA THR A 65 -2.73 -12.17 10.54
C THR A 65 -3.20 -13.57 10.12
N VAL A 66 -2.55 -14.20 9.15
CA VAL A 66 -2.90 -15.55 8.68
C VAL A 66 -2.74 -16.60 9.79
N ARG A 67 -1.68 -16.51 10.61
CA ARG A 67 -1.47 -17.43 11.76
C ARG A 67 -2.52 -17.26 12.85
N TRP A 68 -3.01 -16.05 13.08
CA TRP A 68 -4.05 -15.80 14.08
C TRP A 68 -5.42 -16.35 13.63
N TRP A 69 -5.77 -16.19 12.35
CA TRP A 69 -6.99 -16.79 11.78
C TRP A 69 -6.96 -18.33 11.75
N LEU A 70 -5.82 -18.93 11.40
CA LEU A 70 -5.64 -20.38 11.46
C LEU A 70 -5.72 -20.92 12.90
N GLY A 71 -5.09 -20.23 13.86
CA GLY A 71 -5.17 -20.60 15.28
C GLY A 71 -6.58 -20.49 15.86
N GLY A 72 -7.26 -19.38 15.60
CA GLY A 72 -8.63 -19.15 16.07
C GLY A 72 -9.64 -20.11 15.45
N GLY A 73 -9.56 -20.35 14.14
CA GLY A 73 -10.45 -21.29 13.44
C GLY A 73 -10.32 -22.72 13.95
N LEU A 74 -9.09 -23.20 14.17
CA LEU A 74 -8.86 -24.56 14.65
C LEU A 74 -9.35 -24.75 16.10
N ALA A 75 -9.11 -23.77 16.97
CA ALA A 75 -9.58 -23.79 18.35
C ALA A 75 -11.12 -23.78 18.43
N GLY A 76 -11.78 -23.00 17.58
CA GLY A 76 -13.24 -22.95 17.50
C GLY A 76 -13.87 -24.30 17.12
N ILE A 77 -13.32 -24.97 16.10
CA ILE A 77 -13.79 -26.30 15.67
C ILE A 77 -13.58 -27.34 16.77
N ALA A 78 -12.42 -27.34 17.43
CA ALA A 78 -12.13 -28.27 18.51
C ALA A 78 -13.07 -28.09 19.72
N ALA A 79 -13.38 -26.85 20.08
CA ALA A 79 -14.34 -26.54 21.15
C ALA A 79 -15.75 -27.02 20.80
N LEU A 80 -16.20 -26.82 19.56
CA LEU A 80 -17.51 -27.25 19.10
C LEU A 80 -17.63 -28.79 19.11
N ALA A 81 -16.61 -29.48 18.61
CA ALA A 81 -16.54 -30.95 18.62
C ALA A 81 -16.58 -31.50 20.06
N PHE A 82 -15.85 -30.87 21.00
CA PHE A 82 -15.83 -31.26 22.40
C PHE A 82 -17.22 -31.13 23.06
N ILE A 83 -17.94 -30.03 22.81
CA ILE A 83 -19.29 -29.81 23.32
C ILE A 83 -20.24 -30.89 22.81
N VAL A 84 -20.22 -31.20 21.52
CA VAL A 84 -21.08 -32.23 20.91
C VAL A 84 -20.81 -33.60 21.53
N ILE A 85 -19.54 -33.98 21.69
CA ILE A 85 -19.18 -35.27 22.31
C ILE A 85 -19.67 -35.33 23.76
N ARG A 86 -19.52 -34.24 24.53
CA ARG A 86 -19.98 -34.18 25.92
C ARG A 86 -21.50 -34.31 26.04
N GLN A 87 -22.26 -33.67 25.16
CA GLN A 87 -23.73 -33.76 25.16
C GLN A 87 -24.23 -35.16 24.80
N ARG A 88 -23.57 -35.83 23.84
CA ARG A 88 -23.93 -37.21 23.47
C ARG A 88 -23.67 -38.21 24.61
N ARG A 89 -22.66 -37.97 25.45
CA ARG A 89 -22.36 -38.80 26.63
C ARG A 89 -23.36 -38.59 27.77
N SER A 90 -23.93 -37.40 27.90
CA SER A 90 -24.92 -37.11 28.97
C SER A 90 -26.33 -37.63 28.65
N SER A 91 -26.63 -37.91 27.37
CA SER A 91 -27.96 -38.37 26.94
C SER A 91 -28.11 -39.90 26.96
N GLY A 92 -27.06 -40.63 27.35
CA GLY A 92 -27.03 -42.11 27.40
C GLY A 92 -27.50 -42.73 28.72
N GLN A 93 -28.06 -41.95 29.65
CA GLN A 93 -28.52 -42.46 30.95
C GLN A 93 -29.94 -41.98 31.27
N SER A 94 -30.91 -42.35 30.42
CA SER A 94 -32.33 -42.40 30.80
C SER A 94 -33.10 -43.28 29.81
N SER A 95 -33.16 -44.59 30.10
CA SER A 95 -34.21 -45.53 29.66
C SER A 95 -33.88 -46.92 30.20
N GLY A 96 -33.99 -47.08 31.52
CA GLY A 96 -34.13 -48.38 32.17
C GLY A 96 -35.56 -48.47 32.71
N VAL A 97 -36.53 -48.58 31.80
CA VAL A 97 -37.95 -48.75 32.11
C VAL A 97 -38.19 -50.12 32.73
N THR A 98 -38.87 -50.07 33.87
CA THR A 98 -39.49 -51.16 34.61
C THR A 98 -40.48 -51.98 33.78
N GLY A 99 -40.46 -53.30 33.97
CA GLY A 99 -41.50 -54.25 33.55
C GLY A 99 -40.89 -55.63 33.28
N VAL A 100 -41.41 -56.78 33.70
CA VAL A 100 -42.73 -57.16 34.24
C VAL A 100 -42.52 -58.48 34.99
N LYS A 101 -43.16 -58.64 36.16
CA LYS A 101 -43.35 -59.94 36.82
C LYS A 101 -44.85 -60.14 36.98
N ALA A 102 -45.41 -61.10 36.27
CA ALA A 102 -46.69 -61.77 36.54
C ALA A 102 -46.66 -63.12 35.83
#